data_AF-A0A2S3U0J9-F1
#
_entry.id   AF-A0A2S3U0J9-F1
#
_cell.length_a   1.000
_cell.length_b   1.000
_cell.length_c   1.000
_cell.angle_alpha   90.00
_cell.angle_beta   90.00
_cell.angle_gamma   90.00
#
_symmetry.space_group_name_H-M   'P 1'
#
loop_
_entity.id
_entity.type
_entity.pdbx_description
1 polymer ?
#
loop_
_entity_poly.entity_id
_entity_poly.type
_entity_poly.pdbx_seq_one_letter_code
_entity_poly.pdbx_strand_id
1 'polypeptide(L)' 'MAKVSNTAKYTAAQRWTYEKQADRRLMKLDAVIPTYQASSAFLVSKDVGGLQWDEFSGTSSQLQYAYWK' A
#
# COMPACT_ATOMS: atom_id res chain seq x y z
N MET A 1 14.66 9.17 -9.84
CA MET A 1 13.33 8.53 -9.99
C MET A 1 13.16 7.77 -11.31
N ALA A 2 13.77 8.18 -12.43
CA ALA A 2 13.67 7.48 -13.73
C ALA A 2 14.23 6.02 -13.80
N LYS A 3 15.06 5.58 -12.85
CA LYS A 3 15.62 4.20 -12.85
C LYS A 3 14.64 3.17 -12.30
N VAL A 4 13.83 3.53 -11.31
CA VAL A 4 12.87 2.63 -10.65
C VAL A 4 11.73 2.23 -11.59
N SER A 5 11.30 3.16 -12.45
CA SER A 5 10.22 2.93 -13.42
C SER A 5 10.70 2.26 -14.72
N ASN A 6 12.01 2.10 -14.94
CA ASN A 6 12.53 1.52 -16.17
C ASN A 6 12.64 -0.01 -16.07
N THR A 7 11.52 -0.68 -16.30
CA THR A 7 11.38 -2.15 -16.28
C THR A 7 12.07 -2.84 -17.44
N ALA A 8 12.29 -2.14 -18.55
CA ALA A 8 12.97 -2.67 -19.74
C ALA A 8 14.49 -2.80 -19.56
N LYS A 9 15.09 -1.96 -18.69
CA LYS A 9 16.55 -1.88 -18.51
C LYS A 9 17.05 -2.53 -17.22
N TYR A 10 16.26 -2.50 -16.16
CA TYR A 10 16.70 -2.92 -14.83
C TYR A 10 15.84 -4.05 -14.27
N THR A 11 16.49 -5.02 -13.64
CA THR A 11 15.78 -6.12 -12.98
C THR A 11 14.99 -5.63 -11.77
N ALA A 12 14.03 -6.43 -11.31
CA ALA A 12 13.25 -6.11 -10.11
C ALA A 12 14.17 -5.86 -8.88
N ALA A 13 15.21 -6.68 -8.68
CA ALA A 13 16.15 -6.52 -7.57
C ALA A 13 16.96 -5.20 -7.66
N GLN A 14 17.35 -4.79 -8.87
CA GLN A 14 18.03 -3.51 -9.09
C GLN A 14 17.09 -2.33 -8.81
N ARG A 15 15.85 -2.40 -9.29
CA ARG A 15 14.83 -1.36 -9.06
C ARG A 15 14.49 -1.22 -7.58
N TRP A 16 14.34 -2.34 -6.86
CA TRP A 16 14.20 -2.37 -5.40
C TRP A 16 15.36 -1.69 -4.67
N THR A 17 16.59 -1.91 -5.14
CA THR A 17 17.76 -1.25 -4.55
C THR A 17 17.72 0.26 -4.76
N TYR A 18 17.26 0.72 -5.93
CA TYR A 18 17.10 2.15 -6.21
C TYR A 18 15.96 2.78 -5.40
N GLU A 19 14.87 2.07 -5.16
CA GLU A 19 13.77 2.53 -4.28
C GLU A 19 14.27 2.77 -2.86
N LYS A 20 14.99 1.80 -2.27
CA LYS A 20 15.59 1.97 -0.94
C LYS A 20 16.57 3.14 -0.86
N GLN A 21 17.35 3.38 -1.93
CA GLN A 21 18.27 4.52 -1.97
C GLN A 21 17.54 5.85 -2.03
N ALA A 22 16.44 5.93 -2.79
CA ALA A 22 15.61 7.13 -2.88
C ALA A 22 14.95 7.44 -1.54
N ASP A 23 14.37 6.43 -0.88
CA ASP A 23 13.74 6.57 0.44
C ASP A 23 14.73 7.06 1.50
N ARG A 24 15.90 6.41 1.61
CA ARG A 24 16.98 6.84 2.52
C ARG A 24 17.42 8.29 2.27
N ARG A 25 17.49 8.71 1.01
CA ARG A 25 17.86 10.09 0.66
C ARG A 25 16.79 11.08 1.10
N LEU A 26 15.52 10.73 0.92
CA LEU A 26 14.37 11.53 1.29
C LEU A 26 14.29 11.72 2.81
N MET A 27 14.52 10.65 3.59
CA MET A 27 14.63 10.72 5.05
C MET A 27 15.83 11.55 5.51
N LYS A 28 17.01 11.40 4.88
CA LYS A 28 18.22 12.18 5.24
C LYS A 28 18.06 13.69 5.00
N LEU A 29 17.14 14.08 4.13
CA LEU A 29 16.85 15.48 3.85
C LEU A 29 15.77 16.05 4.77
N ASP A 30 15.22 15.24 5.69
CA ASP A 30 14.02 15.56 6.48
C ASP A 30 12.88 16.11 5.60
N ALA A 31 12.82 15.68 4.34
CA ALA A 31 11.86 16.18 3.37
C ALA A 31 10.43 15.70 3.69
N VAL A 32 10.33 14.57 4.41
CA VAL A 32 9.11 14.12 5.09
C VAL A 32 9.50 13.55 6.45
N ILE A 33 8.57 13.60 7.40
CA ILE A 33 8.72 13.00 8.73
C ILE A 33 7.58 12.01 8.90
N PRO A 34 7.79 10.69 8.67
CA PRO A 34 6.78 9.68 8.89
C PRO A 34 6.41 9.63 10.38
N THR A 35 5.12 9.73 10.70
CA THR A 35 4.61 9.74 12.08
C THR A 35 3.92 8.45 12.47
N TYR A 36 3.14 7.86 11.54
CA TYR A 36 2.46 6.59 11.73
C TYR A 36 2.12 5.96 10.37
N GLN A 37 1.86 4.65 10.36
CA GLN A 37 1.21 3.96 9.26
C GLN A 37 -0.28 3.84 9.57
N ALA A 38 -1.15 4.28 8.67
CA ALA A 38 -2.59 4.26 8.90
C ALA A 38 -3.11 2.82 8.95
N SER A 39 -3.97 2.53 9.94
CA SER A 39 -4.81 1.35 9.99
C SER A 39 -6.28 1.77 9.85
N SER A 40 -7.12 0.86 9.34
CA SER A 40 -8.56 1.09 9.21
C SER A 40 -9.33 0.16 10.14
N ALA A 41 -10.31 0.71 10.85
CA ALA A 41 -11.22 -0.04 11.69
C ALA A 41 -12.67 0.22 11.23
N PHE A 42 -13.49 -0.83 11.21
CA PHE A 42 -14.87 -0.77 10.74
C PHE A 42 -15.80 -1.42 11.77
N LEU A 43 -16.97 -0.82 11.94
CA LEU A 43 -18.09 -1.47 12.63
C LEU A 43 -18.85 -2.30 11.60
N VAL A 44 -18.96 -3.60 11.84
CA VAL A 44 -19.61 -4.55 10.94
C VAL A 44 -20.70 -5.29 11.68
N SER A 45 -21.92 -5.32 11.12
CA SER A 45 -23.00 -6.13 11.70
C SER A 45 -22.64 -7.62 11.65
N LYS A 46 -22.97 -8.36 12.71
CA LYS A 46 -22.79 -9.82 12.77
C LYS A 46 -23.53 -10.55 11.63
N ASP A 47 -24.55 -9.90 11.09
CA ASP A 47 -25.41 -10.43 10.02
C ASP A 47 -24.82 -10.18 8.62
N VAL A 48 -23.67 -9.50 8.51
CA VAL A 48 -22.96 -9.30 7.24
C VAL A 48 -21.91 -10.39 7.03
N GLY A 49 -21.92 -10.98 5.84
CA GLY A 49 -20.96 -11.96 5.34
C GLY A 49 -20.21 -11.50 4.11
N GLY A 50 -19.20 -12.26 3.71
CA GLY A 50 -18.52 -12.09 2.41
C GLY A 50 -17.57 -10.90 2.29
N LEU A 51 -17.36 -10.13 3.36
CA LEU A 51 -16.34 -9.08 3.38
C LEU A 51 -14.94 -9.69 3.27
N GLN A 52 -14.09 -9.09 2.42
CA GLN A 52 -12.68 -9.44 2.27
C GLN A 52 -11.83 -8.19 2.35
N TRP A 53 -10.75 -8.25 3.13
CA TRP A 53 -9.79 -7.17 3.33
C TRP A 53 -8.47 -7.58 2.70
N ASP A 54 -8.04 -6.84 1.70
CA ASP A 54 -6.72 -6.95 1.07
C ASP A 54 -5.91 -5.65 1.24
N GLU A 55 -4.62 -5.73 0.97
CA GLU A 55 -3.63 -4.66 1.17
C GLU A 55 -3.89 -3.40 0.32
N PHE A 56 -4.68 -3.52 -0.74
CA PHE A 56 -5.06 -2.45 -1.67
C PHE A 56 -6.57 -2.15 -1.68
N SER A 57 -7.33 -2.85 -0.85
CA SER A 57 -8.75 -2.67 -0.67
C SER A 57 -8.97 -1.39 0.13
N GLY A 58 -8.85 -0.27 -0.58
CA GLY A 58 -9.54 0.95 -0.17
C GLY A 58 -11.00 0.61 0.16
N THR A 59 -11.59 1.43 1.02
CA THR A 59 -12.93 1.33 1.63
C THR A 59 -14.09 0.86 0.75
N SER A 60 -13.94 0.81 -0.57
CA SER A 60 -14.98 0.52 -1.56
C SER A 60 -14.96 -0.87 -2.19
N SER A 61 -13.84 -1.61 -2.24
CA SER A 61 -13.82 -2.94 -2.91
C SER A 61 -14.43 -4.06 -2.06
N GLN A 62 -14.53 -3.83 -0.75
CA GLN A 62 -14.99 -4.82 0.24
C GLN A 62 -16.48 -5.16 0.12
N LEU A 63 -17.29 -4.25 -0.44
CA LEU A 63 -18.75 -4.40 -0.53
C LEU A 63 -19.22 -5.26 -1.71
N GLN A 64 -18.37 -5.50 -2.71
CA GLN A 64 -18.77 -6.24 -3.92
C GLN A 64 -19.26 -7.66 -3.61
N TYR A 65 -18.68 -8.29 -2.58
CA TYR A 65 -19.00 -9.65 -2.16
C TYR A 65 -19.80 -9.70 -0.86
N ALA A 66 -20.22 -8.54 -0.33
CA ALA A 66 -20.97 -8.48 0.91
C ALA A 66 -22.40 -9.01 0.71
N TYR A 67 -22.90 -9.79 1.68
CA TYR A 67 -24.26 -10.28 1.69
C TYR A 67 -24.81 -10.37 3.11
N TRP A 68 -26.14 -10.39 3.25
CA TRP A 68 -26.83 -10.66 4.52
C TRP A 68 -26.90 -12.18 4.75
N LYS A 69 -26.38 -12.64 5.89
CA LYS A 69 -26.38 -14.05 6.32
C LYS A 69 -27.73 -14.48 6.90
#